data_AF-A0A2U3PU95-F1
#
_entry.id   AF-A0A2U3PU95-F1
#
_cell.length_a   1.000
_cell.length_b   1.000
_cell.length_c   1.000
_cell.angle_alpha   90.00
_cell.angle_beta   90.00
_cell.angle_gamma   90.00
#
_symmetry.space_group_name_H-M   'P 1'
#
loop_
_entity.id
_entity.type
_entity.pdbx_description
1 polymer ?
#
loop_
_entity_poly.entity_id
_entity_poly.type
_entity_poly.pdbx_seq_one_letter_code
_entity_poly.pdbx_strand_id
1 'polypeptide(L)'
;MENAREKRKEQKRSNAITATPFVFQDPSTLPRRDNLYGGHFIRRYVSSTVGGGGGGKSSIEVADMLGMVSANPPLRGWYFNLEDPIDEIKRRVTAAAMHHGVDPEVLNANLFVDSGRDQSLVVVTQQGRETKIVEPVVKALIAEMKYKGIDVLIVDPFVSTHEVEENDNNKIQQVANQFTRVANEANASVE
;
A
#
# COMPACT_ATOMS: atom_id res chain seq x y z
N MET A 1 49.72 -8.16 4.54
CA MET A 1 48.45 -7.62 5.10
C MET A 1 48.03 -6.39 4.30
N GLU A 2 47.75 -6.58 3.02
CA GLU A 2 47.47 -5.49 2.08
C GLU A 2 46.45 -5.99 1.05
N ASN A 3 45.26 -6.34 1.53
CA ASN A 3 44.19 -6.80 0.63
C ASN A 3 42.75 -6.60 1.17
N ALA A 4 42.61 -5.85 2.27
CA ALA A 4 41.31 -5.48 2.85
C ALA A 4 41.00 -3.98 2.71
N ARG A 5 41.99 -3.14 2.40
CA ARG A 5 41.84 -1.68 2.24
C ARG A 5 41.40 -1.26 0.83
N GLU A 6 41.65 -2.07 -0.21
CA GLU A 6 41.26 -1.71 -1.59
C GLU A 6 39.82 -2.06 -1.96
N LYS A 7 39.16 -2.99 -1.24
CA LYS A 7 37.74 -3.33 -1.48
C LYS A 7 36.74 -2.32 -0.90
N ARG A 8 37.22 -1.25 -0.24
CA ARG A 8 36.45 -0.07 0.15
C ARG A 8 36.73 1.11 -0.77
N LYS A 9 36.77 0.91 -2.09
CA LYS A 9 36.37 1.99 -3.00
C LYS A 9 34.86 2.16 -2.85
N GLU A 10 34.52 2.91 -1.80
CA GLU A 10 33.31 3.70 -1.66
C GLU A 10 32.82 4.09 -3.05
N GLN A 11 31.73 3.44 -3.48
CA GLN A 11 30.89 3.94 -4.53
C GLN A 11 30.27 5.23 -3.96
N LYS A 12 31.05 6.33 -4.00
CA LYS A 12 30.55 7.66 -3.73
C LYS A 12 29.40 7.85 -4.71
N ARG A 13 28.17 7.69 -4.22
CA ARG A 13 26.98 8.11 -4.96
C ARG A 13 27.24 9.57 -5.28
N SER A 14 27.51 9.85 -6.56
CA SER A 14 27.70 11.20 -7.02
C SER A 14 26.40 11.95 -6.72
N ASN A 15 26.49 13.05 -5.96
CA ASN A 15 25.37 13.98 -5.79
C ASN A 15 25.10 14.78 -7.07
N ALA A 16 25.79 14.50 -8.17
CA ALA A 16 25.52 15.13 -9.45
C ALA A 16 24.17 14.63 -9.99
N ILE A 17 23.22 15.55 -10.09
CA ILE A 17 21.94 15.33 -10.76
C ILE A 17 22.20 15.44 -12.26
N THR A 18 22.01 14.34 -12.99
CA THR A 18 22.17 14.30 -14.45
C THR A 18 20.82 14.08 -15.13
N ALA A 19 20.41 15.01 -15.97
CA ALA A 19 19.25 14.80 -16.84
C ALA A 19 19.60 13.72 -17.88
N THR A 20 18.82 12.65 -17.91
CA THR A 20 18.96 11.61 -18.95
C THR A 20 18.11 12.02 -20.15
N PRO A 21 18.68 12.16 -21.36
CA PRO A 21 17.91 12.53 -22.54
C PRO A 21 16.87 11.45 -22.86
N PHE A 22 15.66 11.89 -23.21
CA PHE A 22 14.64 10.98 -23.71
C PHE A 22 15.07 10.40 -25.06
N VAL A 23 15.02 9.08 -25.19
CA VAL A 23 15.22 8.37 -26.45
C VAL A 23 13.85 7.84 -26.86
N PHE A 24 13.33 8.31 -27.99
CA PHE A 24 12.10 7.77 -28.55
C PHE A 24 12.30 6.30 -28.88
N GLN A 25 11.35 5.46 -28.47
CA GLN A 25 11.35 4.02 -28.72
C GLN A 25 10.08 3.65 -29.47
N ASP A 26 10.13 2.54 -30.21
CA ASP A 26 8.94 1.97 -30.82
C ASP A 26 7.88 1.72 -29.74
N PRO A 27 6.67 2.31 -29.83
CA PRO A 27 5.63 2.14 -28.82
C PRO A 27 5.27 0.68 -28.53
N SER A 28 5.46 -0.23 -29.49
CA SER A 28 5.19 -1.67 -29.31
C SER A 28 6.17 -2.35 -28.35
N THR A 29 7.32 -1.73 -28.09
CA THR A 29 8.36 -2.25 -27.18
C THR A 29 8.20 -1.78 -25.74
N LEU A 30 7.35 -0.76 -25.51
CA LEU A 30 7.11 -0.24 -24.17
C LEU A 30 6.27 -1.24 -23.35
N PRO A 31 6.66 -1.54 -22.10
CA PRO A 31 5.84 -2.39 -21.24
C PRO A 31 4.49 -1.73 -21.03
N ARG A 32 3.41 -2.54 -21.09
CA ARG A 32 2.09 -2.07 -20.68
C ARG A 32 2.11 -1.72 -19.20
N ARG A 33 1.30 -0.73 -18.82
CA ARG A 33 1.07 -0.40 -17.42
C ARG A 33 0.54 -1.64 -16.70
N ASP A 34 1.10 -1.89 -15.52
CA ASP A 34 0.73 -3.01 -14.66
C ASP A 34 -0.55 -2.68 -13.88
N ASN A 35 -1.65 -2.51 -14.62
CA ASN A 35 -2.98 -2.24 -14.10
C ASN A 35 -3.53 -3.52 -13.45
N LEU A 36 -4.00 -3.39 -12.22
CA LEU A 36 -4.60 -4.48 -11.46
C LEU A 36 -6.12 -4.46 -11.56
N TYR A 37 -6.75 -3.30 -11.31
CA TYR A 37 -8.20 -3.21 -11.24
C TYR A 37 -8.71 -1.78 -11.47
N GLY A 38 -9.85 -1.64 -12.15
CA GLY A 38 -10.60 -0.38 -12.29
C GLY A 38 -9.87 0.82 -12.94
N GLY A 39 -8.63 0.65 -13.41
CA GLY A 39 -7.75 1.77 -13.81
C GLY A 39 -7.25 2.63 -12.65
N HIS A 40 -7.67 2.33 -11.42
CA HIS A 40 -7.32 3.00 -10.16
C HIS A 40 -6.17 2.27 -9.45
N PHE A 41 -6.19 0.93 -9.46
CA PHE A 41 -5.19 0.09 -8.82
C PHE A 41 -4.10 -0.28 -9.82
N ILE A 42 -2.87 0.19 -9.57
CA ILE A 42 -1.72 0.03 -10.47
C ILE A 42 -0.52 -0.36 -9.62
N ARG A 43 0.22 -1.41 -9.99
CA ARG A 43 1.40 -1.81 -9.21
C ARG A 43 2.40 -0.67 -9.09
N ARG A 44 2.94 -0.50 -7.88
CA ARG A 44 3.93 0.53 -7.50
C ARG A 44 3.37 1.94 -7.38
N TYR A 45 2.05 2.10 -7.45
CA TYR A 45 1.38 3.38 -7.23
C TYR A 45 0.64 3.39 -5.90
N VAL A 46 0.47 4.60 -5.37
CA VAL A 46 -0.48 4.90 -4.30
C VAL A 46 -1.66 5.60 -4.94
N SER A 47 -2.86 5.10 -4.67
CA SER A 47 -4.13 5.73 -5.02
C SER A 47 -4.85 6.18 -3.74
N SER A 48 -5.93 6.93 -3.86
CA SER A 48 -6.74 7.31 -2.69
C SER A 48 -8.17 7.61 -3.10
N THR A 49 -9.12 7.06 -2.36
CA THR A 49 -10.53 7.41 -2.44
C THR A 49 -10.88 8.44 -1.37
N VAL A 50 -11.35 9.62 -1.79
CA VAL A 50 -11.66 10.74 -0.91
C VAL A 50 -13.15 11.03 -0.91
N GLY A 51 -13.71 11.30 0.28
CA GLY A 51 -15.13 11.55 0.44
C GLY A 51 -15.51 11.84 1.90
N GLY A 52 -16.65 12.50 2.10
CA GLY A 52 -17.15 12.86 3.43
C GLY A 52 -17.43 11.64 4.33
N GLY A 53 -17.54 11.88 5.63
CA GLY A 53 -17.97 10.87 6.60
C GLY A 53 -19.36 10.32 6.22
N GLY A 54 -19.55 9.00 6.32
CA GLY A 54 -20.78 8.33 5.89
C GLY A 54 -21.03 8.29 4.37
N GLY A 55 -20.08 8.75 3.56
CA GLY A 55 -20.19 8.78 2.09
C GLY A 55 -20.01 7.44 1.37
N GLY A 56 -19.90 6.33 2.11
CA GLY A 56 -19.80 4.98 1.52
C GLY A 56 -18.42 4.52 1.07
N LYS A 57 -17.34 5.22 1.44
CA LYS A 57 -15.95 4.85 1.08
C LYS A 57 -15.59 3.42 1.50
N SER A 58 -15.70 3.10 2.79
CA SER A 58 -15.39 1.75 3.26
C SER A 58 -16.26 0.67 2.60
N SER A 59 -17.50 1.01 2.22
CA SER A 59 -18.36 0.09 1.46
C SER A 59 -17.86 -0.15 0.03
N ILE A 60 -17.36 0.89 -0.65
CA ILE A 60 -16.81 0.75 -2.01
C ILE A 60 -15.48 0.00 -2.00
N GLU A 61 -14.62 0.25 -1.02
CA GLU A 61 -13.35 -0.46 -0.83
C GLU A 61 -13.56 -1.97 -0.59
N VAL A 62 -14.55 -2.34 0.23
CA VAL A 62 -14.94 -3.74 0.42
C VAL A 62 -15.46 -4.35 -0.88
N ALA A 63 -16.31 -3.64 -1.63
CA ALA A 63 -16.83 -4.12 -2.91
C ALA A 63 -15.71 -4.31 -3.96
N ASP A 64 -14.78 -3.36 -4.04
CA ASP A 64 -13.62 -3.43 -4.92
C ASP A 64 -12.68 -4.57 -4.52
N MET A 65 -12.45 -4.79 -3.22
CA MET A 65 -11.73 -5.97 -2.74
C MET A 65 -12.37 -7.26 -3.22
N LEU A 66 -13.69 -7.40 -3.07
CA LEU A 66 -14.42 -8.58 -3.52
C LEU A 66 -14.30 -8.78 -5.04
N GLY A 67 -14.37 -7.70 -5.82
CA GLY A 67 -14.13 -7.73 -7.26
C GLY A 67 -12.73 -8.20 -7.64
N MET A 68 -11.71 -7.71 -6.93
CA MET A 68 -10.31 -8.05 -7.16
C MET A 68 -9.96 -9.49 -6.80
N VAL A 69 -10.40 -9.97 -5.62
CA VAL A 69 -10.10 -11.34 -5.17
C VAL A 69 -10.87 -12.40 -5.97
N SER A 70 -11.95 -11.99 -6.64
CA SER A 70 -12.77 -12.84 -7.50
C SER A 70 -12.43 -12.74 -8.99
N ALA A 71 -11.41 -11.94 -9.36
CA ALA A 71 -10.99 -11.78 -10.75
C ALA A 71 -10.42 -13.09 -11.34
N ASN A 72 -10.22 -13.12 -12.66
CA ASN A 72 -9.56 -14.23 -13.34
C ASN A 72 -8.38 -13.71 -14.21
N PRO A 73 -7.12 -13.92 -13.80
CA PRO A 73 -6.69 -14.55 -12.54
C PRO A 73 -7.05 -13.71 -11.30
N PRO A 74 -7.22 -14.31 -10.12
CA PRO A 74 -7.55 -13.57 -8.89
C PRO A 74 -6.35 -12.78 -8.38
N LEU A 75 -6.62 -11.64 -7.75
CA LEU A 75 -5.62 -10.85 -7.03
C LEU A 75 -5.63 -11.18 -5.54
N ARG A 76 -4.48 -11.08 -4.89
CA ARG A 76 -4.38 -11.21 -3.43
C ARG A 76 -4.53 -9.83 -2.79
N GLY A 77 -5.65 -9.63 -2.11
CA GLY A 77 -6.03 -8.35 -1.52
C GLY A 77 -5.89 -8.35 0.00
N TRP A 78 -5.39 -7.25 0.56
CA TRP A 78 -5.33 -7.04 2.00
C TRP A 78 -6.10 -5.77 2.38
N TYR A 79 -7.19 -5.93 3.13
CA TYR A 79 -7.97 -4.83 3.68
C TYR A 79 -7.62 -4.61 5.15
N PHE A 80 -6.96 -3.50 5.46
CA PHE A 80 -6.56 -3.15 6.82
C PHE A 80 -7.38 -1.97 7.29
N ASN A 81 -8.46 -2.25 8.03
CA ASN A 81 -9.30 -1.20 8.60
C ASN A 81 -8.77 -0.79 9.98
N LEU A 82 -8.47 0.49 10.17
CA LEU A 82 -7.83 1.03 11.36
C LEU A 82 -8.82 1.59 12.39
N GLU A 83 -10.12 1.59 12.10
CA GLU A 83 -11.16 2.16 12.96
C GLU A 83 -12.01 1.11 13.67
N ASP A 84 -12.39 0.04 12.98
CA ASP A 84 -13.37 -0.95 13.42
C ASP A 84 -12.71 -2.19 14.02
N PRO A 85 -13.37 -2.86 14.98
CA PRO A 85 -12.89 -4.14 15.51
C PRO A 85 -13.04 -5.26 14.45
N ILE A 86 -12.22 -6.31 14.59
CA ILE A 86 -12.16 -7.40 13.60
C ILE A 86 -13.50 -8.12 13.37
N ASP A 87 -14.37 -8.20 14.38
CA ASP A 87 -15.69 -8.83 14.23
C ASP A 87 -16.59 -8.01 13.31
N GLU A 88 -16.52 -6.68 13.37
CA GLU A 88 -17.27 -5.78 12.48
C GLU A 88 -16.75 -5.83 11.04
N ILE A 89 -15.43 -5.83 10.86
CA ILE A 89 -14.79 -6.00 9.54
C ILE A 89 -15.29 -7.30 8.90
N LYS A 90 -15.25 -8.41 9.65
CA LYS A 90 -15.72 -9.72 9.17
C LYS A 90 -17.21 -9.71 8.85
N ARG A 91 -18.05 -9.06 9.65
CA ARG A 91 -19.50 -8.93 9.36
C ARG A 91 -19.72 -8.22 8.02
N ARG A 92 -19.08 -7.07 7.79
CA ARG A 92 -19.25 -6.28 6.57
C ARG A 92 -18.78 -7.01 5.32
N VAL A 93 -17.58 -7.58 5.37
CA VAL A 93 -17.02 -8.36 4.25
C VAL A 93 -17.90 -9.57 3.95
N THR A 94 -18.34 -10.31 4.97
CA THR A 94 -19.19 -11.50 4.77
C THR A 94 -20.55 -11.12 4.19
N ALA A 95 -21.18 -10.05 4.70
CA ALA A 95 -22.46 -9.59 4.18
C ALA A 95 -22.35 -9.13 2.72
N ALA A 96 -21.29 -8.39 2.38
CA ALA A 96 -21.03 -7.97 1.00
C ALA A 96 -20.75 -9.17 0.08
N ALA A 97 -19.96 -10.14 0.53
CA ALA A 97 -19.70 -11.37 -0.22
C ALA A 97 -20.99 -12.17 -0.49
N MET A 98 -21.87 -12.30 0.51
CA MET A 98 -23.18 -12.92 0.35
C MET A 98 -24.06 -12.17 -0.65
N HIS A 99 -24.06 -10.83 -0.58
CA HIS A 99 -24.84 -10.00 -1.49
C HIS A 99 -24.38 -10.14 -2.95
N HIS A 100 -23.06 -10.23 -3.17
CA HIS A 100 -22.46 -10.34 -4.50
C HIS A 100 -22.26 -11.78 -4.98
N GLY A 101 -22.60 -12.79 -4.17
CA GLY A 101 -22.46 -14.20 -4.53
C GLY A 101 -21.01 -14.67 -4.66
N VAL A 102 -20.10 -14.13 -3.86
CA VAL A 102 -18.68 -14.52 -3.87
C VAL A 102 -18.49 -15.83 -3.11
N ASP A 103 -17.79 -16.78 -3.73
CA ASP A 103 -17.48 -18.07 -3.13
C ASP A 103 -16.57 -17.91 -1.90
N PRO A 104 -16.93 -18.47 -0.72
CA PRO A 104 -16.07 -18.48 0.45
C PRO A 104 -14.67 -19.05 0.21
N GLU A 105 -14.51 -20.02 -0.69
CA GLU A 105 -13.19 -20.60 -1.01
C GLU A 105 -12.28 -19.57 -1.69
N VAL A 106 -12.84 -18.70 -2.54
CA VAL A 106 -12.12 -17.60 -3.18
C VAL A 106 -11.66 -16.59 -2.13
N LEU A 107 -12.54 -16.23 -1.18
CA LEU A 107 -12.19 -15.31 -0.09
C LEU A 107 -11.05 -15.88 0.77
N ASN A 108 -11.20 -17.14 1.20
CA ASN A 108 -10.21 -17.79 2.07
C ASN A 108 -8.83 -17.93 1.42
N ALA A 109 -8.77 -18.00 0.08
CA ALA A 109 -7.52 -18.11 -0.66
C ALA A 109 -6.84 -16.74 -0.89
N ASN A 110 -7.63 -15.68 -1.12
CA ASN A 110 -7.14 -14.45 -1.73
C ASN A 110 -7.31 -13.18 -0.89
N LEU A 111 -8.18 -13.18 0.14
CA LEU A 111 -8.46 -12.01 0.97
C LEU A 111 -7.81 -12.11 2.36
N PHE A 112 -7.13 -11.04 2.75
CA PHE A 112 -6.58 -10.81 4.08
C PHE A 112 -7.29 -9.63 4.72
N VAL A 113 -7.59 -9.72 6.01
CA VAL A 113 -8.25 -8.64 6.77
C VAL A 113 -7.61 -8.46 8.13
N ASP A 114 -7.35 -7.21 8.52
CA ASP A 114 -6.79 -6.87 9.84
C ASP A 114 -7.44 -5.60 10.41
N SER A 115 -7.42 -5.51 11.75
CA SER A 115 -7.96 -4.38 12.51
C SER A 115 -6.85 -3.56 13.15
N GLY A 116 -6.90 -2.24 13.00
CA GLY A 116 -6.00 -1.29 13.67
C GLY A 116 -6.12 -1.30 15.19
N ARG A 117 -7.25 -1.80 15.71
CA ARG A 117 -7.46 -1.96 17.16
C ARG A 117 -6.65 -3.10 17.75
N ASP A 118 -6.32 -4.10 16.92
CA ASP A 118 -5.51 -5.25 17.31
C ASP A 118 -4.03 -5.05 16.94
N GLN A 119 -3.76 -4.40 15.80
CA GLN A 119 -2.42 -4.12 15.30
C GLN A 119 -2.30 -2.69 14.76
N SER A 120 -1.46 -1.87 15.41
CA SER A 120 -1.19 -0.50 14.97
C SER A 120 -0.42 -0.45 13.65
N LEU A 121 -0.80 0.48 12.75
CA LEU A 121 -0.15 0.77 11.47
C LEU A 121 0.39 2.21 11.40
N VAL A 122 0.91 2.73 12.52
CA VAL A 122 1.51 4.07 12.53
C VAL A 122 2.88 4.04 11.82
N VAL A 123 2.98 4.66 10.65
CA VAL A 123 4.20 4.72 9.82
C VAL A 123 5.04 5.97 10.05
N VAL A 124 4.45 7.04 10.59
CA VAL A 124 5.16 8.29 10.94
C VAL A 124 4.60 8.86 12.23
N THR A 125 5.49 9.28 13.13
CA THR A 125 5.15 9.97 14.38
C THR A 125 5.77 11.36 14.42
N GLN A 126 5.24 12.26 15.26
CA GLN A 126 5.84 13.56 15.52
C GLN A 126 6.40 13.65 16.95
N GLN A 127 7.63 14.12 17.11
CA GLN A 127 8.23 14.50 18.40
C GLN A 127 8.62 15.98 18.38
N GLY A 128 7.83 16.81 19.03
CA GLY A 128 7.99 18.27 18.97
C GLY A 128 7.79 18.77 17.54
N ARG A 129 8.84 19.34 16.92
CA ARG A 129 8.80 19.80 15.51
C ARG A 129 9.30 18.76 14.51
N GLU A 130 9.89 17.67 14.97
CA GLU A 130 10.51 16.68 14.12
C GLU A 130 9.54 15.52 13.83
N THR A 131 9.46 15.13 12.57
CA THR A 131 8.77 13.91 12.13
C THR A 131 9.74 12.74 12.09
N LYS A 132 9.28 11.57 12.51
CA LYS A 132 10.07 10.34 12.54
C LYS A 132 9.31 9.22 11.85
N ILE A 133 9.94 8.62 10.85
CA ILE A 133 9.43 7.40 10.20
C ILE A 133 9.57 6.24 11.18
N VAL A 134 8.50 5.47 11.37
CA VAL A 134 8.48 4.23 12.13
C VAL A 134 9.00 3.09 11.25
N GLU A 135 10.30 3.13 10.98
CA GLU A 135 10.97 2.22 10.04
C GLU A 135 10.69 0.72 10.29
N PRO A 136 10.60 0.21 11.54
CA PRO A 136 10.23 -1.18 11.77
C PRO A 136 8.85 -1.55 11.22
N VAL A 137 7.85 -0.66 11.33
CA VAL A 137 6.48 -0.89 10.84
C VAL A 137 6.48 -0.92 9.31
N VAL A 138 7.12 0.07 8.66
CA VAL A 138 7.22 0.14 7.20
C VAL A 138 7.91 -1.12 6.63
N LYS A 139 9.02 -1.56 7.24
CA LYS A 139 9.73 -2.77 6.81
C LYS A 139 8.91 -4.04 7.02
N ALA A 140 8.22 -4.16 8.16
CA ALA A 140 7.37 -5.30 8.45
C ALA A 140 6.22 -5.40 7.45
N LEU A 141 5.57 -4.27 7.13
CA LEU A 141 4.50 -4.20 6.13
C LEU A 141 4.98 -4.67 4.75
N ILE A 142 6.13 -4.14 4.27
CA ILE A 142 6.72 -4.56 2.99
C ILE A 142 7.07 -6.05 2.99
N ALA A 143 7.66 -6.55 4.07
CA ALA A 143 8.06 -7.94 4.19
C ALA A 143 6.85 -8.88 4.15
N GLU A 144 5.79 -8.55 4.89
CA GLU A 144 4.56 -9.35 4.92
C GLU A 144 3.86 -9.35 3.55
N MET A 145 3.73 -8.18 2.92
CA MET A 145 3.17 -8.08 1.58
C MET A 145 3.93 -8.95 0.57
N LYS A 146 5.27 -8.93 0.60
CA LYS A 146 6.09 -9.80 -0.25
C LYS A 146 5.93 -11.28 0.07
N TYR A 147 5.93 -11.63 1.35
CA TYR A 147 5.82 -13.01 1.81
C TYR A 147 4.48 -13.63 1.42
N LYS A 148 3.39 -12.89 1.58
CA LYS A 148 2.04 -13.30 1.19
C LYS A 148 1.76 -13.09 -0.29
N GLY A 149 2.61 -12.37 -1.03
CA GLY A 149 2.36 -12.02 -2.43
C GLY A 149 1.12 -11.14 -2.60
N ILE A 150 0.94 -10.15 -1.72
CA ILE A 150 -0.16 -9.19 -1.79
C ILE A 150 -0.01 -8.31 -3.03
N ASP A 151 -1.06 -8.26 -3.83
CA ASP A 151 -1.13 -7.42 -5.03
C ASP A 151 -1.68 -6.04 -4.71
N VAL A 152 -2.64 -5.96 -3.78
CA VAL A 152 -3.31 -4.72 -3.37
C VAL A 152 -3.46 -4.67 -1.85
N LEU A 153 -2.99 -3.58 -1.25
CA LEU A 153 -3.26 -3.20 0.14
C LEU A 153 -4.20 -2.00 0.15
N ILE A 154 -5.30 -2.09 0.88
CA ILE A 154 -6.19 -0.96 1.20
C ILE A 154 -6.06 -0.66 2.69
N VAL A 155 -5.81 0.60 3.04
CA VAL A 155 -5.71 1.10 4.42
C VAL A 155 -6.79 2.15 4.67
N ASP A 156 -7.75 1.82 5.55
CA ASP A 156 -8.90 2.66 5.81
C ASP A 156 -9.06 2.93 7.32
N PRO A 157 -8.93 4.18 7.82
CA PRO A 157 -8.59 5.40 7.09
C PRO A 157 -7.09 5.73 7.09
N PHE A 158 -6.69 6.60 6.18
CA PHE A 158 -5.34 7.17 6.11
C PHE A 158 -4.93 7.92 7.39
N VAL A 159 -5.84 8.67 8.02
CA VAL A 159 -5.53 9.51 9.21
C VAL A 159 -5.01 8.69 10.40
N SER A 160 -5.39 7.41 10.49
CA SER A 160 -4.96 6.50 11.56
C SER A 160 -3.58 5.87 11.31
N THR A 161 -2.93 6.20 10.19
CA THR A 161 -1.60 5.68 9.84
C THR A 161 -0.45 6.55 10.37
N HIS A 162 -0.76 7.66 11.02
CA HIS A 162 0.25 8.63 11.44
C HIS A 162 -0.15 9.41 12.70
N GLU A 163 0.85 9.86 13.45
CA GLU A 163 0.69 10.75 14.61
C GLU A 163 1.31 12.12 14.32
N VAL A 164 0.94 12.69 13.17
CA VAL A 164 1.35 14.03 12.72
C VAL A 164 0.14 14.93 12.54
N GLU A 165 0.34 16.25 12.61
CA GLU A 165 -0.71 17.24 12.30
C GLU A 165 -1.17 17.12 10.84
N GLU A 166 -2.45 16.79 10.63
CA GLU A 166 -3.01 16.52 9.29
C GLU A 166 -3.10 17.77 8.41
N ASN A 167 -3.22 18.96 9.02
CA ASN A 167 -3.24 20.23 8.31
C ASN A 167 -1.85 20.67 7.79
N ASP A 168 -0.78 19.92 8.09
CA ASP A 168 0.56 20.19 7.62
C ASP A 168 0.89 19.36 6.37
N ASN A 169 0.72 19.98 5.21
CA ASN A 169 0.96 19.36 3.90
C ASN A 169 2.36 18.72 3.78
N ASN A 170 3.39 19.29 4.42
CA ASN A 170 4.74 18.73 4.35
C ASN A 170 4.86 17.42 5.15
N LYS A 171 4.17 17.33 6.29
CA LYS A 171 4.15 16.10 7.10
C LYS A 171 3.33 15.02 6.43
N ILE A 172 2.16 15.36 5.89
CA ILE A 172 1.33 14.40 5.13
C ILE A 172 2.07 13.88 3.90
N GLN A 173 2.82 14.71 3.19
CA GLN A 173 3.68 14.25 2.10
C GLN A 173 4.71 13.21 2.57
N GLN A 174 5.28 13.33 3.77
CA GLN A 174 6.21 12.35 4.30
C GLN A 174 5.54 11.00 4.60
N VAL A 175 4.29 11.02 5.06
CA VAL A 175 3.48 9.80 5.25
C VAL A 175 3.20 9.15 3.90
N ALA A 176 2.68 9.92 2.93
CA ALA A 176 2.39 9.42 1.59
C ALA A 176 3.63 8.83 0.89
N ASN A 177 4.81 9.41 1.13
CA ASN A 177 6.08 8.87 0.66
C ASN A 177 6.39 7.47 1.25
N GLN A 178 5.95 7.17 2.47
CA GLN A 178 6.12 5.81 3.04
C GLN A 178 5.24 4.80 2.31
N PHE A 179 3.98 5.14 2.01
CA PHE A 179 3.12 4.24 1.23
C PHE A 179 3.59 4.11 -0.22
N THR A 180 4.18 5.17 -0.79
CA THR A 180 4.84 5.11 -2.11
C THR A 180 6.02 4.15 -2.07
N ARG A 181 6.82 4.18 -1.02
CA ARG A 181 7.90 3.23 -0.79
C ARG A 181 7.37 1.80 -0.62
N VAL A 182 6.30 1.61 0.14
CA VAL A 182 5.65 0.30 0.33
C VAL A 182 5.19 -0.28 -1.00
N ALA A 183 4.40 0.48 -1.78
CA ALA A 183 3.91 0.07 -3.09
C ALA A 183 5.06 -0.31 -4.04
N ASN A 184 6.08 0.53 -4.11
CA ASN A 184 7.26 0.30 -4.96
C ASN A 184 8.04 -0.95 -4.55
N GLU A 185 8.41 -1.04 -3.27
CA GLU A 185 9.25 -2.12 -2.80
C GLU A 185 8.52 -3.47 -2.80
N ALA A 186 7.23 -3.50 -2.47
CA ALA A 186 6.39 -4.70 -2.47
C ALA A 186 5.92 -5.11 -3.88
N ASN A 187 6.11 -4.26 -4.90
CA ASN A 187 5.55 -4.46 -6.23
C ASN A 187 4.01 -4.65 -6.20
N ALA A 188 3.33 -3.80 -5.44
CA ALA A 188 1.89 -3.86 -5.17
C ALA A 188 1.24 -2.50 -5.36
N SER A 189 -0.08 -2.44 -5.45
CA SER A 189 -0.85 -1.20 -5.32
C SER A 189 -1.16 -0.95 -3.84
N VAL A 190 -1.13 0.32 -3.43
CA VAL A 190 -1.59 0.73 -2.09
C VAL A 190 -2.67 1.79 -2.27
N GLU A 191 -3.76 1.68 -1.53
CA GLU A 191 -4.79 2.69 -1.40
C GLU A 191 -4.97 3.11 0.05
#